data_AF-W4SC54-F1
#
_entry.id   AF-W4SC54-F1
#
_cell.length_a   1.000
_cell.length_b   1.000
_cell.length_c   1.000
_cell.angle_alpha   90.00
_cell.angle_beta   90.00
_cell.angle_gamma   90.00
#
_symmetry.space_group_name_H-M   'P 1'
#
loop_
_entity.id
_entity.type
_entity.pdbx_description
1 polymer ?
#
loop_
_entity_poly.entity_id
_entity_poly.type
_entity_poly.pdbx_seq_one_letter_code
_entity_poly.pdbx_strand_id
1 'polypeptide(L)'
;MRLARATGNGAEILNEEVELIEQWLEAQHETARQALDILNSIPGIQIEDCFNQAYDALMCRRIDHYATKPFLFEDTELLGKAMVRYARMLVSPYRAQCDYLAAKARLSEFEGDTPTAKSASAARQAQKAKYMVSKQVMNSRELRTKNARSAMNEARESFEKNFKVDRPVMQSPKEHLSDEVFKHSESGQWQLRFKLPRL
;
A
#
# COMPACT_ATOMS: atom_id res chain seq x y z
N MET A 1 -4.69 17.76 -4.32
CA MET A 1 -4.51 18.43 -3.00
C MET A 1 -3.54 19.61 -3.23
N ARG A 2 -3.63 20.78 -2.55
CA ARG A 2 -2.77 21.95 -2.84
C ARG A 2 -2.08 22.52 -1.60
N LEU A 3 -0.79 22.82 -1.73
CA LEU A 3 0.09 23.48 -0.76
C LEU A 3 0.08 25.00 -0.91
N ALA A 4 0.45 25.69 0.16
CA ALA A 4 0.62 27.13 0.14
C ALA A 4 1.79 27.51 -0.79
N ARG A 5 1.57 28.55 -1.61
CA ARG A 5 2.57 29.07 -2.55
C ARG A 5 3.29 30.27 -1.93
N ALA A 6 4.60 30.35 -2.13
CA ALA A 6 5.41 31.47 -1.68
C ALA A 6 5.15 32.71 -2.56
N THR A 7 5.25 33.90 -1.96
CA THR A 7 5.10 35.19 -2.64
C THR A 7 6.32 36.08 -2.36
N GLY A 8 6.85 36.75 -3.38
CA GLY A 8 8.00 37.66 -3.25
C GLY A 8 9.16 37.32 -4.20
N ASN A 9 10.26 38.08 -4.10
CA ASN A 9 11.43 37.88 -4.95
C ASN A 9 12.14 36.57 -4.56
N GLY A 10 12.37 35.66 -5.53
CA GLY A 10 12.92 34.32 -5.28
C GLY A 10 11.90 33.24 -4.88
N ALA A 11 10.59 33.54 -4.95
CA ALA A 11 9.53 32.57 -4.66
C ALA A 11 9.36 31.47 -5.73
N GLU A 12 9.96 31.64 -6.91
CA GLU A 12 9.85 30.71 -8.04
C GLU A 12 10.34 29.31 -7.66
N ILE A 13 11.57 29.21 -7.13
CA ILE A 13 12.18 27.93 -6.74
C ILE A 13 11.33 27.20 -5.68
N LEU A 14 10.86 27.92 -4.66
CA LEU A 14 10.00 27.34 -3.62
C LEU A 14 8.65 26.86 -4.17
N ASN A 15 8.09 27.57 -5.14
CA ASN A 15 6.84 27.18 -5.78
C ASN A 15 7.00 25.97 -6.70
N GLU A 16 8.14 25.82 -7.37
CA GLU A 16 8.49 24.64 -8.16
C GLU A 16 8.67 23.40 -7.26
N GLU A 17 9.38 23.53 -6.15
CA GLU A 17 9.55 22.44 -5.17
C GLU A 17 8.21 21.99 -4.59
N VAL A 18 7.34 22.95 -4.26
CA VAL A 18 5.98 22.69 -3.78
C VAL A 18 5.16 21.91 -4.82
N GLU A 19 5.25 22.28 -6.10
CA GLU A 19 4.54 21.57 -7.17
C GLU A 19 5.04 20.13 -7.33
N LEU A 20 6.34 19.90 -7.23
CA LEU A 20 6.92 18.57 -7.33
C LEU A 20 6.44 17.65 -6.19
N ILE A 21 6.31 18.18 -4.97
CA ILE A 21 5.74 17.45 -3.82
C ILE A 21 4.26 17.11 -4.07
N GLU A 22 3.47 18.04 -4.60
CA GLU A 22 2.06 17.80 -4.93
C GLU A 22 1.90 16.71 -5.99
N GLN A 23 2.66 16.78 -7.08
CA GLN A 23 2.63 15.81 -8.18
C GLN A 23 3.02 14.42 -7.68
N TRP A 24 4.05 14.34 -6.84
CA TRP A 24 4.48 13.08 -6.26
C TRP A 24 3.41 12.46 -5.34
N LEU A 25 2.77 13.26 -4.47
CA LEU A 25 1.68 12.76 -3.63
C LEU A 25 0.51 12.24 -4.43
N GLU A 26 0.13 12.94 -5.51
CA GLU A 26 -0.92 12.47 -6.40
C GLU A 26 -0.51 11.15 -7.08
N ALA A 27 0.76 10.99 -7.47
CA ALA A 27 1.27 9.74 -8.02
C ALA A 27 1.20 8.57 -7.00
N GLN A 28 1.44 8.83 -5.71
CA GLN A 28 1.27 7.81 -4.67
C GLN A 28 -0.20 7.44 -4.46
N HIS A 29 -1.10 8.42 -4.39
CA HIS A 29 -2.54 8.17 -4.31
C HIS A 29 -3.03 7.36 -5.51
N GLU A 30 -2.56 7.70 -6.70
CA GLU A 30 -2.88 6.96 -7.92
C GLU A 30 -2.37 5.52 -7.87
N THR A 31 -1.17 5.30 -7.32
CA THR A 31 -0.64 3.94 -7.10
C THR A 31 -1.54 3.12 -6.17
N ALA A 32 -2.08 3.72 -5.10
CA ALA A 32 -3.03 3.05 -4.22
C ALA A 32 -4.37 2.76 -4.91
N ARG A 33 -4.90 3.70 -5.71
CA ARG A 33 -6.11 3.47 -6.52
C ARG A 33 -5.91 2.31 -7.50
N GLN A 34 -4.77 2.27 -8.19
CA GLN A 34 -4.42 1.15 -9.08
C GLN A 34 -4.35 -0.19 -8.34
N ALA A 35 -3.81 -0.22 -7.12
CA ALA A 35 -3.79 -1.43 -6.31
C ALA A 35 -5.22 -1.90 -5.98
N LEU A 36 -6.12 -0.97 -5.63
CA LEU A 36 -7.52 -1.25 -5.38
C LEU A 36 -8.26 -1.74 -6.64
N ASP A 37 -8.02 -1.13 -7.79
CA ASP A 37 -8.59 -1.56 -9.08
C ASP A 37 -8.14 -2.96 -9.48
N ILE A 38 -6.86 -3.29 -9.22
CA ILE A 38 -6.35 -4.64 -9.41
C ILE A 38 -7.13 -5.62 -8.54
N LEU A 39 -7.38 -5.31 -7.26
CA LEU A 39 -8.16 -6.18 -6.38
C LEU A 39 -9.60 -6.35 -6.90
N ASN A 40 -10.26 -5.25 -7.25
CA ASN A 40 -11.62 -5.25 -7.79
C ASN A 40 -11.77 -5.98 -9.14
N SER A 41 -10.67 -6.32 -9.82
CA SER A 41 -10.71 -7.19 -11.00
C SER A 41 -11.13 -8.62 -10.71
N ILE A 42 -11.14 -9.06 -9.44
CA ILE A 42 -11.73 -10.34 -9.02
C ILE A 42 -13.20 -10.09 -8.64
N PRO A 43 -14.17 -10.73 -9.33
CA PRO A 43 -15.58 -10.63 -8.96
C PRO A 43 -15.85 -11.21 -7.56
N GLY A 44 -16.54 -10.45 -6.71
CA GLY A 44 -16.98 -10.91 -5.39
C GLY A 44 -15.86 -11.03 -4.35
N ILE A 45 -14.69 -10.44 -4.60
CA ILE A 45 -13.60 -10.42 -3.63
C ILE A 45 -13.96 -9.63 -2.37
N GLN A 46 -13.63 -10.19 -1.21
CA GLN A 46 -13.62 -9.46 0.05
C GLN A 46 -12.22 -8.89 0.26
N ILE A 47 -12.10 -7.56 0.19
CA ILE A 47 -10.82 -6.89 0.46
C ILE A 47 -10.51 -7.03 1.94
N GLU A 48 -9.31 -7.51 2.25
CA GLU A 48 -8.86 -7.71 3.62
C GLU A 48 -8.69 -6.38 4.35
N ASP A 49 -9.02 -6.34 5.65
CA ASP A 49 -8.88 -5.14 6.48
C ASP A 49 -7.46 -4.58 6.49
N CYS A 50 -6.45 -5.45 6.38
CA CYS A 50 -5.04 -5.02 6.33
C CYS A 50 -4.74 -4.15 5.10
N PHE A 51 -5.39 -4.41 3.98
CA PHE A 51 -5.28 -3.57 2.79
C PHE A 51 -6.00 -2.25 2.99
N ASN A 52 -7.22 -2.27 3.55
CA ASN A 52 -7.97 -1.03 3.83
C ASN A 52 -7.20 -0.11 4.78
N GLN A 53 -6.58 -0.67 5.83
CA GLN A 53 -5.72 0.10 6.74
C GLN A 53 -4.51 0.71 6.04
N ALA A 54 -3.86 -0.02 5.12
CA ALA A 54 -2.74 0.51 4.33
C ALA A 54 -3.20 1.60 3.36
N TYR A 55 -4.35 1.40 2.71
CA TYR A 55 -4.98 2.34 1.80
C TYR A 55 -5.36 3.65 2.51
N ASP A 56 -6.06 3.56 3.64
CA ASP A 56 -6.43 4.71 4.47
C ASP A 56 -5.20 5.43 5.02
N ALA A 57 -4.18 4.67 5.43
CA ALA A 57 -2.92 5.25 5.90
C ALA A 57 -2.24 6.10 4.81
N LEU A 58 -2.34 5.72 3.54
CA LEU A 58 -1.81 6.51 2.42
C LEU A 58 -2.73 7.69 2.06
N MET A 59 -4.04 7.46 2.00
CA MET A 59 -5.02 8.42 1.47
C MET A 59 -5.42 9.52 2.47
N CYS A 60 -5.44 9.22 3.78
CA CYS A 60 -5.96 10.15 4.79
C CYS A 60 -4.92 11.15 5.32
N ARG A 61 -3.66 11.13 4.83
CA ARG A 61 -2.59 11.96 5.37
C ARG A 61 -2.51 13.31 4.63
N ARG A 62 -2.51 14.39 5.40
CA ARG A 62 -2.47 15.77 4.86
C ARG A 62 -1.07 16.14 4.40
N ILE A 63 -0.99 16.89 3.30
CA ILE A 63 0.26 17.39 2.70
C ILE A 63 1.16 18.10 3.72
N ASP A 64 0.57 18.85 4.65
CA ASP A 64 1.32 19.63 5.64
C ASP A 64 2.26 18.76 6.51
N HIS A 65 1.96 17.48 6.67
CA HIS A 65 2.81 16.54 7.42
C HIS A 65 4.04 16.10 6.62
N TYR A 66 4.00 16.19 5.29
CA TYR A 66 5.07 15.78 4.40
C TYR A 66 6.19 16.83 4.33
N ALA A 67 5.86 18.11 4.46
CA ALA A 67 6.84 19.18 4.48
C ALA A 67 7.75 19.16 5.73
N THR A 68 7.32 18.51 6.81
CA THR A 68 7.97 18.61 8.13
C THR A 68 8.79 17.38 8.51
N LYS A 69 8.75 16.27 7.75
CA LYS A 69 9.42 15.02 8.14
C LYS A 69 10.28 14.43 7.00
N PRO A 70 11.60 14.24 7.22
CA PRO A 70 12.57 13.93 6.17
C PRO A 70 12.57 12.48 5.63
N PHE A 71 11.76 11.55 6.17
CA PHE A 71 11.78 10.13 5.78
C PHE A 71 10.47 9.61 5.17
N LEU A 72 9.47 10.46 4.98
CA LEU A 72 8.14 10.01 4.55
C LEU A 72 8.07 9.60 3.08
N PHE A 73 8.99 10.11 2.25
CA PHE A 73 9.03 9.85 0.82
C PHE A 73 9.32 8.37 0.51
N GLU A 74 10.36 7.81 1.13
CA GLU A 74 10.76 6.43 0.89
C GLU A 74 9.72 5.46 1.45
N ASP A 75 9.16 5.77 2.63
CA ASP A 75 8.18 4.92 3.29
C ASP A 75 6.84 4.88 2.54
N THR A 76 6.37 6.01 2.00
CA THR A 76 5.15 6.06 1.15
C THR A 76 5.35 5.25 -0.12
N GLU A 77 6.49 5.43 -0.82
CA GLU A 77 6.76 4.70 -2.05
C GLU A 77 6.88 3.20 -1.78
N LEU A 78 7.53 2.82 -0.68
CA LEU A 78 7.63 1.44 -0.23
C LEU A 78 6.24 0.85 0.07
N LEU A 79 5.39 1.58 0.78
CA LEU A 79 4.02 1.17 1.08
C LEU A 79 3.19 1.01 -0.20
N GLY A 80 3.24 1.98 -1.11
CA GLY A 80 2.56 1.92 -2.41
C GLY A 80 3.00 0.72 -3.25
N LYS A 81 4.33 0.47 -3.34
CA LYS A 81 4.89 -0.71 -4.01
C LYS A 81 4.43 -2.01 -3.35
N ALA A 82 4.40 -2.06 -2.02
CA ALA A 82 3.97 -3.24 -1.28
C ALA A 82 2.47 -3.53 -1.51
N MET A 83 1.62 -2.50 -1.52
CA MET A 83 0.19 -2.62 -1.83
C MET A 83 -0.05 -3.18 -3.24
N VAL A 84 0.62 -2.62 -4.26
CA VAL A 84 0.50 -3.11 -5.65
C VAL A 84 1.00 -4.54 -5.76
N ARG A 85 2.10 -4.89 -5.08
CA ARG A 85 2.64 -6.25 -5.07
C ARG A 85 1.66 -7.22 -4.43
N TYR A 86 1.08 -6.87 -3.28
CA TYR A 86 0.05 -7.65 -2.61
C TYR A 86 -1.15 -7.88 -3.52
N ALA A 87 -1.70 -6.82 -4.12
CA ALA A 87 -2.83 -6.91 -5.04
C ALA A 87 -2.54 -7.85 -6.22
N ARG A 88 -1.37 -7.73 -6.86
CA ARG A 88 -0.96 -8.61 -7.96
C ARG A 88 -0.81 -10.07 -7.52
N MET A 89 -0.26 -10.32 -6.33
CA MET A 89 -0.11 -11.68 -5.81
C MET A 89 -1.46 -12.32 -5.49
N LEU A 90 -2.39 -11.54 -4.93
CA LEU A 90 -3.73 -12.02 -4.59
C LEU A 90 -4.55 -12.36 -5.86
N VAL A 91 -4.40 -11.57 -6.92
CA VAL A 91 -5.14 -11.76 -8.18
C VAL A 91 -4.55 -12.87 -9.07
N SER A 92 -3.26 -13.15 -8.94
CA SER A 92 -2.54 -14.12 -9.78
C SER A 92 -3.15 -15.54 -9.80
N PRO A 93 -3.54 -16.15 -8.66
CA PRO A 93 -4.29 -17.41 -8.61
C PRO A 93 -5.55 -17.40 -9.49
N TYR A 94 -6.39 -16.39 -9.32
CA TYR A 94 -7.65 -16.24 -10.07
C TYR A 94 -7.39 -16.14 -11.57
N ARG A 95 -6.46 -15.27 -11.99
CA ARG A 95 -6.11 -15.11 -13.41
C ARG A 95 -5.64 -16.41 -14.06
N ALA A 96 -4.83 -17.20 -13.36
CA ALA A 96 -4.40 -18.48 -13.92
C ALA A 96 -5.53 -19.50 -14.05
N GLN A 97 -6.53 -19.47 -13.16
CA GLN A 97 -7.73 -20.30 -13.31
C GLN A 97 -8.54 -19.86 -14.54
N CYS A 98 -8.73 -18.56 -14.73
CA CYS A 98 -9.37 -18.01 -15.94
C CYS A 98 -8.60 -18.42 -17.21
N ASP A 99 -7.27 -18.28 -17.21
CA ASP A 99 -6.42 -18.65 -18.34
C ASP A 99 -6.52 -20.15 -18.65
N TYR A 100 -6.59 -21.00 -17.63
CA TYR A 100 -6.78 -22.44 -17.79
C TYR A 100 -8.14 -22.78 -18.39
N LEU A 101 -9.22 -22.15 -17.91
CA LEU A 101 -10.55 -22.35 -18.47
C LEU A 101 -10.62 -21.87 -19.93
N ALA A 102 -10.04 -20.71 -20.24
CA ALA A 102 -9.97 -20.19 -21.59
C ALA A 102 -9.14 -21.10 -22.52
N ALA A 103 -8.00 -21.61 -22.05
CA ALA A 103 -7.17 -22.53 -22.83
C ALA A 103 -7.86 -23.89 -23.05
N LYS A 104 -8.63 -24.37 -22.05
CA LYS A 104 -9.44 -25.59 -22.18
C LYS A 104 -10.57 -25.41 -23.18
N ALA A 105 -11.27 -24.27 -23.16
CA ALA A 105 -12.32 -23.95 -24.13
C ALA A 105 -11.76 -23.90 -25.57
N ARG A 106 -10.60 -23.26 -25.77
CA ARG A 106 -9.92 -23.27 -27.07
C ARG A 106 -9.50 -24.65 -27.54
N LEU A 107 -9.15 -25.55 -26.61
CA LEU A 107 -8.81 -26.92 -26.97
C LEU A 107 -10.04 -27.69 -27.45
N SER A 108 -11.20 -27.49 -26.82
CA SER A 108 -12.45 -28.14 -27.24
C SER A 108 -12.95 -27.72 -28.62
N GLU A 109 -12.55 -26.56 -29.12
CA GLU A 109 -12.85 -26.13 -30.50
C GLU A 109 -12.24 -27.04 -31.57
N PHE A 110 -11.19 -27.80 -31.22
CA PHE A 110 -10.51 -28.72 -32.15
C PHE A 110 -10.80 -30.21 -31.83
N GLU A 111 -11.72 -30.50 -30.91
CA GLU A 111 -12.13 -31.88 -30.64
C GLU A 111 -12.93 -32.45 -31.83
N GLY A 112 -12.38 -33.45 -32.52
CA GLY A 112 -12.99 -34.08 -33.69
C GLY A 112 -12.40 -33.65 -35.03
N ASP A 113 -11.57 -32.60 -35.06
CA ASP A 113 -10.86 -32.16 -36.26
C ASP A 113 -9.58 -32.96 -36.53
N THR A 114 -9.14 -32.99 -37.79
CA THR A 114 -7.84 -33.55 -38.13
C THR A 114 -6.71 -32.75 -37.46
N PRO A 115 -5.70 -33.41 -36.88
CA PRO A 115 -4.63 -32.74 -36.15
C PRO A 115 -3.90 -31.73 -37.04
N THR A 116 -4.07 -30.45 -36.71
CA THR A 116 -3.53 -29.30 -37.43
C THR A 116 -2.49 -28.60 -36.55
N ALA A 117 -1.58 -27.81 -37.13
CA ALA A 117 -0.62 -27.01 -36.36
C ALA A 117 -1.30 -26.13 -35.28
N LYS A 118 -2.51 -25.63 -35.57
CA LYS A 118 -3.32 -24.85 -34.63
C LYS A 118 -3.80 -25.68 -33.43
N SER A 119 -4.30 -26.90 -33.65
CA SER A 119 -4.74 -27.78 -32.56
C SER A 119 -3.57 -28.24 -31.69
N ALA A 120 -2.41 -28.52 -32.30
CA ALA A 120 -1.19 -28.82 -31.56
C ALA A 120 -0.71 -27.65 -30.67
N SER A 121 -0.82 -26.40 -31.16
CA SER A 121 -0.51 -25.20 -30.37
C SER A 121 -1.49 -25.02 -29.21
N ALA A 122 -2.79 -25.17 -29.46
CA ALA A 122 -3.83 -25.10 -28.43
C ALA A 122 -3.62 -26.16 -27.33
N ALA A 123 -3.27 -27.39 -27.70
CA ALA A 123 -2.91 -28.46 -26.77
C ALA A 123 -1.72 -28.09 -25.86
N ARG A 124 -0.66 -27.52 -26.43
CA ARG A 124 0.50 -27.04 -25.65
C ARG A 124 0.11 -25.92 -24.69
N GLN A 125 -0.71 -24.97 -25.13
CA GLN A 125 -1.18 -23.87 -24.29
C GLN A 125 -2.03 -24.37 -23.13
N ALA A 126 -2.97 -25.29 -23.38
CA ALA A 126 -3.79 -25.91 -22.35
C ALA A 126 -2.95 -26.68 -21.34
N GLN A 127 -1.93 -27.43 -21.78
CA GLN A 127 -1.04 -28.16 -20.88
C GLN A 127 -0.20 -27.21 -20.01
N LYS A 128 0.30 -26.11 -20.58
CA LYS A 128 0.99 -25.06 -19.82
C LYS A 128 0.07 -24.42 -18.79
N ALA A 129 -1.15 -24.06 -19.18
CA ALA A 129 -2.12 -23.44 -18.27
C ALA A 129 -2.55 -24.41 -17.15
N LYS A 130 -2.71 -25.70 -17.46
CA LYS A 130 -2.97 -26.76 -16.48
C LYS A 130 -1.86 -26.86 -15.44
N TYR A 131 -0.59 -26.77 -15.87
CA TYR A 131 0.55 -26.73 -14.95
C TYR A 131 0.51 -25.51 -14.03
N MET A 132 0.11 -24.33 -14.54
CA MET A 132 0.03 -23.10 -13.73
C MET A 132 -1.05 -23.16 -12.63
N VAL A 133 -2.07 -24.02 -12.80
CA VAL A 133 -3.13 -24.28 -11.80
C VAL A 133 -2.82 -25.52 -10.96
N SER A 134 -1.67 -26.17 -11.17
CA SER A 134 -1.26 -27.32 -10.38
C SER A 134 -1.12 -26.97 -8.89
N LYS A 135 -1.40 -27.94 -8.02
CA LYS A 135 -1.33 -27.79 -6.56
C LYS A 135 -0.01 -27.18 -6.10
N GLN A 136 1.11 -27.62 -6.66
CA GLN A 136 2.44 -27.13 -6.31
C GLN A 136 2.60 -25.63 -6.63
N VAL A 137 2.19 -25.21 -7.83
CA VAL A 137 2.28 -23.80 -8.24
C VAL A 137 1.32 -22.93 -7.43
N MET A 138 0.11 -23.42 -7.16
CA MET A 138 -0.88 -22.71 -6.33
C MET A 138 -0.40 -22.53 -4.89
N ASN A 139 0.17 -23.57 -4.27
CA ASN A 139 0.79 -23.47 -2.94
C ASN A 139 1.93 -22.43 -2.90
N SER A 140 2.76 -22.39 -3.95
CA SER A 140 3.83 -21.37 -4.06
C SER A 140 3.26 -19.95 -4.16
N ARG A 141 2.15 -19.75 -4.87
CA ARG A 141 1.46 -18.45 -4.98
C ARG A 141 0.82 -18.03 -3.67
N GLU A 142 0.22 -18.97 -2.93
CA GLU A 142 -0.29 -18.73 -1.58
C GLU A 142 0.81 -18.24 -0.64
N LEU A 143 1.98 -18.89 -0.66
CA LEU A 143 3.12 -18.46 0.13
C LEU A 143 3.58 -17.05 -0.25
N ARG A 144 3.67 -16.75 -1.55
CA ARG A 144 4.00 -15.40 -2.03
C ARG A 144 2.97 -14.35 -1.60
N THR A 145 1.70 -14.72 -1.54
CA THR A 145 0.61 -13.84 -1.07
C THR A 145 0.76 -13.57 0.42
N LYS A 146 1.04 -14.59 1.23
CA LYS A 146 1.33 -14.43 2.67
C LYS A 146 2.53 -13.51 2.91
N ASN A 147 3.61 -13.70 2.16
CA ASN A 147 4.81 -12.84 2.27
C ASN A 147 4.54 -11.41 1.79
N ALA A 148 3.73 -11.23 0.75
CA ALA A 148 3.34 -9.90 0.29
C ALA A 148 2.45 -9.19 1.33
N ARG A 149 1.57 -9.93 1.99
CA ARG A 149 0.74 -9.42 3.09
C ARG A 149 1.59 -8.97 4.27
N SER A 150 2.55 -9.79 4.73
CA SER A 150 3.43 -9.41 5.83
C SER A 150 4.27 -8.18 5.47
N ALA A 151 4.86 -8.14 4.28
CA ALA A 151 5.64 -6.99 3.82
C ALA A 151 4.80 -5.70 3.72
N MET A 152 3.55 -5.78 3.30
CA MET A 152 2.63 -4.63 3.27
C MET A 152 2.31 -4.14 4.68
N ASN A 153 2.08 -5.05 5.63
CA ASN A 153 1.85 -4.69 7.03
C ASN A 153 3.09 -4.06 7.67
N GLU A 154 4.27 -4.63 7.45
CA GLU A 154 5.54 -4.09 7.94
C GLU A 154 5.82 -2.69 7.37
N ALA A 155 5.55 -2.48 6.07
CA ALA A 155 5.67 -1.19 5.44
C ALA A 155 4.68 -0.17 6.05
N ARG A 156 3.42 -0.57 6.25
CA ARG A 156 2.39 0.28 6.89
C ARG A 156 2.79 0.65 8.32
N GLU A 157 3.26 -0.31 9.11
CA GLU A 157 3.69 -0.05 10.49
C GLU A 157 4.90 0.88 10.56
N SER A 158 5.89 0.67 9.69
CA SER A 158 7.08 1.53 9.62
C SER A 158 6.70 2.95 9.20
N PHE A 159 5.85 3.06 8.17
CA PHE A 159 5.24 4.29 7.73
C PHE A 159 4.53 5.01 8.87
N GLU A 160 3.61 4.34 9.58
CA GLU A 160 2.90 4.94 10.70
C GLU A 160 3.80 5.35 11.87
N LYS A 161 4.83 4.56 12.19
CA LYS A 161 5.80 4.89 13.23
C LYS A 161 6.54 6.17 12.88
N ASN A 162 7.08 6.27 11.67
CA ASN A 162 7.83 7.44 11.21
C ASN A 162 6.92 8.69 11.11
N PHE A 163 5.64 8.49 10.80
CA PHE A 163 4.63 9.55 10.89
C PHE A 163 4.27 9.97 12.32
N LYS A 164 4.29 9.07 13.32
CA LYS A 164 3.95 9.37 14.72
C LYS A 164 5.12 9.87 15.55
N VAL A 165 6.37 9.68 15.11
CA VAL A 165 7.53 10.29 15.77
C VAL A 165 7.42 11.81 15.60
N ASP A 166 6.86 12.48 16.61
CA ASP A 166 7.02 13.91 16.80
C ASP A 166 8.49 14.12 17.13
N ARG A 167 9.24 14.64 16.16
CA ARG A 167 10.57 15.17 16.47
C ARG A 167 10.33 16.31 17.45
N PRO A 168 10.95 16.33 18.64
CA PRO A 168 10.94 17.55 19.43
C PRO A 168 11.52 18.62 18.52
N VAL A 169 10.70 19.64 18.23
CA VAL A 169 11.13 20.84 17.51
C VAL A 169 12.41 21.27 18.22
N MET A 170 13.53 21.12 17.56
CA MET A 170 14.81 21.60 18.05
C MET A 170 14.59 23.09 18.26
N GLN A 171 14.47 23.48 19.53
CA GLN A 171 14.24 24.87 19.89
C GLN A 171 15.35 25.66 19.20
N SER A 172 14.96 26.54 18.27
CA SER A 172 15.83 27.60 17.80
C SER A 172 16.45 28.26 19.03
N PRO A 173 17.75 28.61 19.04
CA PRO A 173 18.40 29.20 20.19
C PRO A 173 17.60 30.43 20.65
N LYS A 174 16.87 30.28 21.75
CA LYS A 174 16.24 31.41 22.43
C LYS A 174 17.35 32.12 23.18
N GLU A 175 17.89 33.16 22.57
CA GLU A 175 18.41 34.30 23.33
C GLU A 175 17.24 34.90 24.10
N HIS A 176 17.12 34.56 25.39
CA HIS A 176 17.06 35.57 26.46
C HIS A 176 16.97 34.90 27.83
N LEU A 177 17.93 35.32 28.66
CA LEU A 177 18.01 35.29 30.12
C LEU A 177 16.64 35.29 30.85
N SER A 178 16.50 34.45 31.88
CA SER A 178 16.44 34.84 33.31
C SER A 178 15.84 33.72 34.18
N ASP A 179 16.34 33.67 35.41
CA ASP A 179 16.10 32.74 36.51
C ASP A 179 14.62 32.44 36.87
N GLU A 180 14.31 31.20 37.24
CA GLU A 180 14.16 30.78 38.65
C GLU A 180 13.53 29.36 38.79
N VAL A 181 14.24 28.56 39.58
CA VAL A 181 13.76 27.65 40.64
C VAL A 181 12.62 26.65 40.32
N PHE A 182 13.06 25.40 40.17
CA PHE A 182 12.29 24.16 40.36
C PHE A 182 11.38 24.20 41.60
N LYS A 183 10.09 23.91 41.41
CA LYS A 183 9.21 23.40 42.49
C LYS A 183 8.69 22.01 42.13
N HIS A 184 9.03 21.06 42.99
CA HIS A 184 8.51 19.69 43.03
C HIS A 184 7.25 19.64 43.92
N SER A 185 6.15 19.11 43.40
CA SER A 185 4.99 18.52 44.12
C SER A 185 3.93 18.17 43.07
N GLU A 186 3.16 17.10 43.06
CA GLU A 186 2.97 15.92 43.90
C GLU A 186 2.17 14.90 43.05
N SER A 187 2.21 13.66 43.49
CA SER A 187 1.57 12.46 42.95
C SER A 187 0.10 12.59 42.47
N GLY A 188 -0.19 12.01 41.29
CA GLY A 188 -1.55 11.78 40.80
C GLY A 188 -1.65 10.51 39.96
N GLN A 189 -1.88 9.39 40.64
CA GLN A 189 -1.97 8.02 40.13
C GLN A 189 -3.28 7.85 39.32
N TRP A 190 -3.21 7.80 37.99
CA TRP A 190 -4.40 7.53 37.16
C TRP A 190 -4.64 6.01 37.05
N GLN A 191 -5.49 5.47 37.93
CA GLN A 191 -6.05 4.13 37.78
C GLN A 191 -7.18 4.16 36.75
N LEU A 192 -6.99 3.46 35.62
CA LEU A 192 -8.05 3.18 34.65
C LEU A 192 -9.09 2.22 35.26
N ARG A 193 -10.28 2.72 35.56
CA ARG A 193 -11.44 1.88 35.92
C ARG A 193 -12.24 1.52 34.66
N PHE A 194 -12.25 0.25 34.31
CA PHE A 194 -13.18 -0.32 33.35
C PHE A 194 -14.57 -0.47 34.00
N LYS A 195 -15.61 0.07 33.35
CA LYS A 195 -17.01 -0.24 33.69
C LYS A 195 -17.49 -1.39 32.81
N LEU A 196 -18.00 -2.46 33.41
CA LEU A 196 -18.75 -3.50 32.71
C LEU A 196 -20.25 -3.11 32.55
N PRO A 197 -20.95 -3.64 31.53
CA PRO A 197 -22.34 -3.31 31.25
C PRO A 197 -23.29 -3.99 32.24
N ARG A 198 -24.40 -3.32 32.54
CA ARG A 198 -25.48 -3.83 33.40
C ARG A 198 -26.46 -4.65 32.55
N LEU A 199 -26.80 -5.85 33.02
CA LEU A 199 -28.05 -6.56 32.73
C LEU A 199 -29.06 -6.21 33.84
#